data_AF-A0A2V8H4Z3-F1
#
_entry.id   AF-A0A2V8H4Z3-F1
#
_cell.length_a   1.000
_cell.length_b   1.000
_cell.length_c   1.000
_cell.angle_alpha   90.00
_cell.angle_beta   90.00
_cell.angle_gamma   90.00
#
_symmetry.space_group_name_H-M   'P 1'
#
loop_
_entity.id
_entity.type
_entity.pdbx_description
1 polymer ?
#
loop_
_entity_poly.entity_id
_entity_poly.type
_entity_poly.pdbx_seq_one_letter_code
_entity_poly.pdbx_strand_id
1 'polypeptide(L)'
;LFDNVVVAILTNPQKAPLFTVEERIEIMNEILKPRFRNVEVDVFHGLLVDYAKQKRAQVIVRGIRAVTDYEYEFQMALMNRRLTPDIETVFMMPAENYSYLSSRLVKEIAELGGSVTGLVPETVERRLKQRFKKET
;
A
#
# COMPACT_ATOMS: atom_id res chain seq x y z
N LEU A 1 -16.14 3.40 10.30
CA LEU A 1 -15.93 1.97 10.03
C LEU A 1 -14.87 1.37 10.95
N PHE A 2 -13.74 2.06 11.18
CA PHE A 2 -12.70 1.61 12.11
C PHE A 2 -12.23 2.77 13.00
N ASP A 3 -11.95 2.48 14.27
CA ASP A 3 -11.44 3.48 15.22
C ASP A 3 -9.98 3.84 14.93
N ASN A 4 -9.15 2.83 14.65
CA ASN A 4 -7.74 2.97 14.31
C ASN A 4 -7.39 2.17 13.04
N VAL A 5 -6.48 2.71 12.23
CA VAL A 5 -6.04 2.08 10.98
C VAL A 5 -4.51 2.04 10.94
N VAL A 6 -3.97 0.87 10.60
CA VAL A 6 -2.54 0.66 10.43
C VAL A 6 -2.24 0.43 8.95
N VAL A 7 -1.48 1.33 8.33
CA VAL A 7 -0.91 1.11 6.99
C VAL A 7 0.34 0.24 7.16
N ALA A 8 0.15 -1.07 6.96
CA ALA A 8 1.19 -2.07 7.16
C ALA A 8 2.05 -2.28 5.89
N ILE A 9 3.32 -1.89 5.96
CA ILE A 9 4.28 -2.04 4.87
C ILE A 9 5.03 -3.36 5.05
N LEU A 10 4.85 -4.30 4.12
CA LEU A 10 5.63 -5.54 4.11
C LEU A 10 7.07 -5.28 3.66
N THR A 11 8.02 -5.74 4.46
CA THR A 11 9.42 -5.88 4.05
C THR A 11 9.58 -7.19 3.28
N ASN A 12 9.66 -7.08 1.96
CA ASN A 12 9.83 -8.23 1.08
C ASN A 12 11.27 -8.27 0.54
N PRO A 13 12.14 -9.18 1.03
CA PRO A 13 13.53 -9.28 0.59
C PRO A 13 13.67 -9.75 -0.87
N GLN A 14 12.63 -10.35 -1.45
CA GLN A 14 12.62 -10.84 -2.83
C GLN A 14 12.30 -9.74 -3.86
N LYS A 15 11.98 -8.52 -3.41
CA LYS A 15 11.69 -7.38 -4.30
C LYS A 15 12.76 -6.31 -4.11
N ALA A 16 13.19 -5.70 -5.22
CA ALA A 16 13.94 -4.45 -5.21
C ALA A 16 12.95 -3.29 -5.37
N PRO A 17 12.43 -2.68 -4.27
CA PRO A 17 11.52 -1.56 -4.38
C PRO A 17 12.28 -0.30 -4.85
N LEU A 18 11.59 0.57 -5.59
CA LEU A 18 12.17 1.85 -6.02
C LEU A 18 12.55 2.72 -4.82
N PHE A 19 11.66 2.81 -3.83
CA PHE A 19 11.91 3.49 -2.56
C PHE A 19 12.20 2.44 -1.48
N THR A 20 13.17 2.72 -0.61
CA THR A 20 13.46 1.85 0.52
C THR A 20 12.27 1.76 1.48
N VAL A 21 12.32 0.86 2.46
CA VAL A 21 11.26 0.76 3.48
C VAL A 21 11.14 2.08 4.23
N GLU A 22 12.27 2.66 4.62
CA GLU A 22 12.40 3.91 5.36
C GLU A 22 11.80 5.08 4.57
N GLU A 23 12.16 5.20 3.29
CA GLU A 23 11.60 6.24 2.42
C GLU A 23 10.08 6.12 2.25
N ARG A 24 9.56 4.89 2.17
CA ARG A 24 8.11 4.67 2.10
C ARG A 24 7.41 5.09 3.39
N ILE A 25 8.00 4.81 4.55
CA ILE A 25 7.47 5.27 5.85
C ILE A 25 7.45 6.80 5.90
N GLU A 26 8.54 7.46 5.50
CA GLU A 26 8.62 8.92 5.45
C GLU A 26 7.53 9.52 4.57
N ILE A 27 7.44 9.05 3.32
CA ILE A 27 6.45 9.52 2.34
C ILE A 27 5.03 9.34 2.88
N MET A 28 4.70 8.16 3.41
CA MET A 28 3.38 7.88 3.95
C MET A 28 3.05 8.77 5.15
N ASN A 29 4.01 8.96 6.07
CA ASN A 29 3.81 9.81 7.23
C ASN A 29 3.61 11.28 6.85
N GLU A 30 4.36 11.80 5.88
CA GLU A 30 4.20 13.16 5.36
C GLU A 30 2.79 13.38 4.77
N ILE A 31 2.22 12.36 4.12
CA ILE A 31 0.90 12.43 3.49
C ILE A 31 -0.24 12.25 4.52
N LEU A 32 -0.10 11.29 5.44
CA LEU A 32 -1.18 10.80 6.28
C LEU A 32 -1.31 11.56 7.61
N LYS A 33 -0.20 11.85 8.31
CA LYS A 33 -0.22 12.48 9.64
C LYS A 33 -0.96 13.83 9.68
N PRO A 34 -0.83 14.73 8.67
CA PRO A 34 -1.55 16.00 8.68
C PRO A 34 -3.08 15.85 8.52
N ARG A 35 -3.54 14.72 7.97
CA ARG A 35 -4.95 14.51 7.58
C ARG A 35 -5.69 13.57 8.53
N PHE A 36 -5.00 12.59 9.11
CA PHE A 36 -5.62 11.52 9.86
C PHE A 36 -4.91 11.32 11.20
N ARG A 37 -5.64 11.53 12.31
CA ARG A 37 -5.12 11.33 13.68
C ARG A 37 -5.12 9.87 14.11
N ASN A 38 -5.92 9.04 13.46
CA ASN A 38 -6.14 7.64 13.80
C ASN A 38 -5.50 6.66 12.80
N VAL A 39 -4.55 7.15 12.00
CA VAL A 39 -3.81 6.34 11.02
C VAL A 39 -2.35 6.30 11.44
N GLU A 40 -1.81 5.10 11.65
CA GLU A 40 -0.38 4.88 11.84
C GLU A 40 0.22 4.15 10.62
N VAL A 41 1.50 4.38 10.38
CA VAL A 41 2.29 3.68 9.36
C VAL A 41 3.29 2.81 10.09
N ASP A 42 3.32 1.53 9.78
CA ASP A 42 4.23 0.60 10.43
C ASP A 42 4.69 -0.48 9.44
N VAL A 43 5.78 -1.15 9.79
CA VAL A 43 6.46 -2.13 8.96
C VAL A 43 6.38 -3.49 9.64
N PHE A 44 6.20 -4.52 8.83
CA PHE A 44 6.26 -5.88 9.33
C PHE A 44 7.06 -6.81 8.42
N HIS A 45 7.47 -7.91 9.02
CA HIS A 45 8.11 -9.05 8.37
C HIS A 45 7.33 -10.31 8.70
N GLY A 46 7.47 -11.34 7.86
CA GLY A 46 6.75 -12.61 8.06
C GLY A 46 5.28 -12.54 7.61
N LEU A 47 4.41 -13.30 8.29
CA LEU A 47 3.01 -13.46 7.91
C LEU A 47 2.17 -12.25 8.34
N LEU A 48 1.31 -11.77 7.44
CA LEU A 48 0.40 -10.67 7.69
C LEU A 48 -0.54 -10.94 8.88
N VAL A 49 -1.04 -12.18 9.01
CA VAL A 49 -1.94 -12.57 10.09
C VAL A 49 -1.28 -12.55 11.46
N ASP A 50 0.00 -12.88 11.55
CA ASP A 50 0.75 -12.85 12.81
C ASP A 50 0.99 -11.40 13.25
N TYR A 51 1.35 -10.55 12.29
CA TYR A 51 1.46 -9.11 12.54
C TYR A 51 0.11 -8.49 12.96
N ALA A 52 -0.98 -8.86 12.28
CA ALA A 52 -2.32 -8.39 12.64
C ALA A 52 -2.71 -8.84 14.06
N LYS A 53 -2.40 -10.08 14.47
CA LYS A 53 -2.55 -10.54 15.86
C LYS A 53 -1.72 -9.70 16.84
N GLN A 54 -0.46 -9.43 16.54
CA GLN A 54 0.42 -8.61 17.38
C GLN A 54 -0.17 -7.22 17.63
N LYS A 55 -0.76 -6.62 16.58
CA LYS A 55 -1.46 -5.33 16.65
C LYS A 55 -2.86 -5.41 17.25
N ARG A 56 -3.33 -6.62 17.61
CA ARG A 56 -4.72 -6.88 18.04
C ARG A 56 -5.75 -6.37 17.02
N ALA A 57 -5.37 -6.38 15.74
CA ALA A 57 -6.24 -6.00 14.65
C ALA A 57 -7.28 -7.10 14.41
N GLN A 58 -8.54 -6.70 14.26
CA GLN A 58 -9.65 -7.62 13.98
C GLN A 58 -9.94 -7.74 12.48
N VAL A 59 -9.47 -6.78 11.68
CA VAL A 59 -9.79 -6.67 10.26
C VAL A 59 -8.56 -6.33 9.44
N ILE A 60 -8.39 -7.03 8.32
CA ILE A 60 -7.47 -6.71 7.24
C ILE A 60 -8.28 -6.05 6.12
N VAL A 61 -7.90 -4.83 5.72
CA VAL A 61 -8.55 -4.12 4.60
C VAL A 61 -7.73 -4.29 3.33
N ARG A 62 -8.38 -4.70 2.23
CA ARG A 62 -7.75 -4.87 0.92
C ARG A 62 -8.57 -4.14 -0.15
N GLY A 63 -7.87 -3.50 -1.08
CA GLY A 63 -8.49 -2.89 -2.26
C GLY A 63 -8.59 -3.90 -3.40
N ILE A 64 -9.74 -3.97 -4.07
CA ILE A 64 -9.91 -4.76 -5.31
C ILE A 64 -10.29 -3.81 -6.44
N ARG A 65 -9.46 -3.74 -7.48
CA ARG A 65 -9.68 -2.84 -8.63
C ARG A 65 -10.36 -3.53 -9.80
N ALA A 66 -9.98 -4.78 -10.07
CA ALA A 66 -10.45 -5.55 -11.22
C ALA A 66 -10.68 -7.01 -10.81
N VAL A 67 -11.39 -7.75 -11.67
CA VAL A 67 -11.66 -9.19 -11.48
C VAL A 67 -10.37 -10.00 -11.30
N THR A 68 -9.29 -9.59 -11.96
CA THR A 68 -7.98 -10.26 -11.83
C THR A 68 -7.34 -10.10 -10.46
N ASP A 69 -7.55 -8.95 -9.78
CA ASP A 69 -7.10 -8.79 -8.39
C ASP A 69 -7.96 -9.65 -7.44
N TYR A 70 -9.24 -9.84 -7.77
CA TYR A 70 -10.20 -10.55 -6.90
C TYR A 70 -9.80 -12.01 -6.65
N GLU A 71 -9.43 -12.78 -7.67
CA GLU A 71 -9.10 -14.21 -7.48
C GLU A 71 -7.94 -14.42 -6.51
N TYR A 72 -6.87 -13.65 -6.71
CA TYR A 72 -5.69 -13.70 -5.84
C TYR A 72 -6.02 -13.25 -4.41
N GLU A 73 -6.70 -12.11 -4.26
CA GLU A 73 -7.05 -11.56 -2.95
C GLU A 73 -8.04 -12.45 -2.20
N PHE A 74 -8.99 -13.07 -2.90
CA PHE A 74 -9.95 -14.01 -2.33
C PHE A 74 -9.27 -15.28 -1.82
N GLN A 75 -8.35 -15.86 -2.60
CA GLN A 75 -7.55 -17.01 -2.15
C GLN A 75 -6.72 -16.65 -0.91
N MET A 76 -6.10 -15.47 -0.89
CA MET A 76 -5.33 -14.99 0.26
C MET A 76 -6.21 -14.79 1.51
N ALA A 77 -7.41 -14.25 1.36
CA ALA A 77 -8.35 -14.07 2.45
C ALA A 77 -8.78 -15.42 3.06
N LEU A 78 -9.08 -16.42 2.22
CA LEU A 78 -9.43 -17.77 2.70
C LEU A 78 -8.26 -18.42 3.44
N MET A 79 -7.03 -18.25 2.96
CA MET A 79 -5.84 -18.76 3.65
C MET A 79 -5.63 -18.06 5.00
N ASN A 80 -5.74 -16.74 5.04
CA ASN A 80 -5.63 -15.97 6.27
C ASN A 80 -6.68 -16.39 7.30
N ARG A 81 -7.93 -16.57 6.87
CA ARG A 81 -9.03 -17.06 7.74
C ARG A 81 -8.76 -18.46 8.27
N ARG A 82 -8.16 -19.34 7.46
CA ARG A 82 -7.75 -20.68 7.92
C ARG A 82 -6.66 -20.61 8.99
N LEU A 83 -5.67 -19.75 8.82
CA LEU A 83 -4.56 -19.58 9.75
C LEU A 83 -4.97 -18.84 11.03
N THR A 84 -5.89 -17.88 10.90
CA THR A 84 -6.39 -17.05 12.00
C THR A 84 -7.87 -16.75 11.78
N PRO A 85 -8.77 -17.59 12.34
CA PRO A 85 -10.21 -17.43 12.16
C PRO A 85 -10.79 -16.14 12.75
N ASP A 86 -10.12 -15.55 13.74
CA ASP A 86 -10.58 -14.35 14.45
C ASP A 86 -10.28 -13.03 13.72
N ILE A 87 -9.58 -13.10 12.57
CA ILE A 87 -9.25 -11.93 11.75
C ILE A 87 -10.03 -11.98 10.45
N GLU A 88 -10.88 -10.99 10.25
CA GLU A 88 -11.70 -10.86 9.05
C GLU A 88 -10.94 -10.10 7.95
N THR A 89 -11.25 -10.38 6.69
CA THR A 89 -10.75 -9.60 5.55
C THR A 89 -11.91 -8.84 4.90
N VAL A 90 -11.79 -7.52 4.82
CA VAL A 90 -12.78 -6.65 4.17
C VAL A 90 -12.20 -6.13 2.86
N PHE A 91 -12.95 -6.31 1.79
CA PHE A 91 -12.62 -5.79 0.47
C PHE A 91 -13.32 -4.46 0.20
N MET A 92 -12.58 -3.49 -0.33
CA MET A 92 -13.11 -2.19 -0.73
C MET A 92 -12.80 -1.94 -2.21
N MET A 93 -13.80 -1.46 -2.95
CA MET A 93 -13.59 -0.99 -4.32
C MET A 93 -13.07 0.46 -4.28
N PRO A 94 -12.07 0.82 -5.10
CA PRO A 94 -11.65 2.20 -5.23
C PRO A 94 -12.74 3.03 -5.93
N ALA A 95 -12.65 4.35 -5.80
CA ALA A 95 -13.40 5.25 -6.69
C ALA A 95 -12.97 5.03 -8.15
N GLU A 96 -13.91 5.25 -9.08
CA GLU A 96 -13.74 4.95 -10.52
C GLU A 96 -12.47 5.58 -11.12
N ASN A 97 -12.19 6.83 -10.74
CA ASN A 97 -11.02 7.60 -11.16
C ASN A 97 -9.67 7.04 -10.67
N TYR A 98 -9.66 6.05 -9.78
CA TYR A 98 -8.45 5.39 -9.29
C TYR A 98 -8.38 3.90 -9.66
N SER A 99 -9.40 3.37 -10.35
CA SER A 99 -9.51 1.94 -10.69
C SER A 99 -8.36 1.43 -11.58
N TYR A 100 -7.87 2.27 -12.50
CA TYR A 100 -6.80 1.94 -13.45
C TYR A 100 -5.38 2.14 -12.89
N LEU A 101 -5.25 2.73 -11.69
CA LEU A 101 -3.95 3.08 -11.13
C LEU A 101 -3.24 1.89 -10.49
N SER A 102 -1.94 1.80 -10.74
CA SER A 102 -1.04 0.89 -10.02
C SER A 102 0.30 1.57 -9.80
N SER A 103 0.99 1.24 -8.69
CA SER A 103 2.34 1.73 -8.45
C SER A 103 3.33 1.29 -9.53
N ARG A 104 3.08 0.18 -10.22
CA ARG A 104 3.89 -0.26 -11.37
C ARG A 104 3.77 0.73 -12.53
N LEU A 105 2.53 1.01 -12.95
CA LEU A 105 2.24 1.92 -14.06
C LEU A 105 2.75 3.35 -13.79
N VAL A 106 2.52 3.86 -12.58
CA VAL A 106 2.99 5.21 -12.19
C VAL A 106 4.52 5.32 -12.25
N LYS A 107 5.24 4.29 -11.76
CA LYS A 107 6.71 4.28 -11.81
C LYS A 107 7.21 4.21 -13.25
N GLU A 108 6.59 3.41 -14.10
CA GLU A 108 6.95 3.27 -15.51
C GLU A 108 6.77 4.60 -16.27
N ILE A 109 5.64 5.29 -16.07
CA ILE A 109 5.41 6.62 -16.65
C ILE A 109 6.50 7.60 -16.18
N ALA A 110 6.78 7.64 -14.88
CA ALA A 110 7.79 8.54 -14.32
C ALA A 110 9.22 8.23 -14.81
N GLU A 111 9.58 6.95 -14.93
CA GLU A 111 10.87 6.50 -15.43
C GLU A 111 11.09 6.89 -16.90
N LEU A 112 10.04 6.84 -17.72
CA LEU A 112 10.05 7.27 -19.12
C LEU A 112 9.94 8.80 -19.29
N GLY A 113 9.93 9.56 -18.19
CA GLY A 113 9.84 11.03 -18.22
C GLY A 113 8.43 11.58 -18.45
N GLY A 114 7.40 10.73 -18.40
CA GLY A 114 6.01 11.16 -18.47
C GLY A 114 5.54 11.85 -17.18
N SER A 115 4.48 12.65 -17.28
CA SER A 115 3.88 13.31 -16.13
C SER A 115 2.99 12.35 -15.32
N VAL A 116 3.13 12.38 -14.00
CA VAL A 116 2.28 11.67 -13.04
C VAL A 116 1.41 12.63 -12.20
N THR A 117 1.34 13.90 -12.60
CA THR A 117 0.54 14.93 -11.92
C THR A 117 -0.92 14.50 -11.85
N GLY A 118 -1.51 14.60 -10.66
CA GLY A 118 -2.89 14.19 -10.40
C GLY A 118 -3.09 12.67 -10.20
N LEU A 119 -2.08 11.84 -10.47
CA LEU A 119 -2.13 10.39 -10.23
C LEU A 119 -1.62 10.01 -8.83
N VAL A 120 -0.78 10.86 -8.25
CA VAL A 120 -0.20 10.69 -6.91
C VAL A 120 -0.18 12.02 -6.16
N PRO A 121 -0.07 12.02 -4.82
CA PRO A 121 0.19 13.23 -4.06
C PRO A 121 1.48 13.93 -4.52
N GLU A 122 1.50 15.27 -4.46
CA GLU A 122 2.64 16.10 -4.91
C GLU A 122 3.97 15.68 -4.27
N THR A 123 3.98 15.32 -2.98
CA THR A 123 5.15 14.78 -2.28
C THR A 123 5.75 13.57 -3.02
N VAL A 124 4.90 12.66 -3.51
CA VAL A 124 5.34 11.45 -4.24
C VAL A 124 5.85 11.82 -5.61
N GLU A 125 5.14 12.70 -6.34
CA GLU A 125 5.58 13.18 -7.66
C GLU A 125 6.97 13.79 -7.60
N ARG A 126 7.22 14.66 -6.60
CA ARG A 126 8.53 15.28 -6.36
C ARG A 126 9.62 14.23 -6.11
N ARG A 127 9.35 13.24 -5.24
CA ARG A 127 10.31 12.16 -4.92
C ARG A 127 10.59 11.27 -6.15
N LEU A 128 9.58 10.96 -6.96
CA LEU A 128 9.74 10.22 -8.23
C LEU A 128 10.62 10.98 -9.22
N LYS A 129 10.35 12.28 -9.42
CA LYS A 129 11.18 13.15 -10.28
C LYS A 129 12.63 13.21 -9.81
N GLN A 130 12.85 13.31 -8.49
CA GLN A 130 14.21 13.28 -7.92
C GLN A 130 14.91 11.94 -8.15
N ARG A 131 14.19 10.82 -8.03
CA ARG A 131 14.77 9.47 -8.17
C ARG A 131 15.14 9.14 -9.62
N PHE A 132 14.35 9.59 -10.59
CA PHE A 132 14.57 9.32 -12.01
C PHE A 132 15.27 10.45 -12.76
N LYS A 133 15.71 11.52 -12.06
CA LYS A 133 16.57 12.53 -12.66
C LYS A 133 17.85 11.84 -13.15
N LYS A 134 18.01 11.75 -14.48
CA LYS A 134 19.30 11.40 -15.08
C LYS A 134 20.28 12.50 -14.73
N GLU A 135 21.38 12.16 -14.09
CA GLU A 135 22.60 12.99 -14.18
C GLU A 135 22.90 13.13 -15.66
N THR A 136 22.79 14.35 -16.18
CA THR A 136 23.23 14.71 -17.53
C THR A 136 24.62 15.30 -17.40
#